data_AF-A0A194WU63-F1
#
_entry.id   AF-A0A194WU63-F1
#
_cell.length_a   1.000
_cell.length_b   1.000
_cell.length_c   1.000
_cell.angle_alpha   90.00
_cell.angle_beta   90.00
_cell.angle_gamma   90.00
#
_symmetry.space_group_name_H-M   'P 1'
#
loop_
_entity.id
_entity.type
_entity.pdbx_description
1 polymer ?
#
loop_
_entity_poly.entity_id
_entity_poly.type
_entity_poly.pdbx_seq_one_letter_code
_entity_poly.pdbx_strand_id
1 'polypeptide(L)'
;MSNVFIKQTAPPSPPLEAIPATVQLHVLSAGHLTLPERHFVHPASEEARSTVPSLAFLIQHENIETGRKTRIVFDLGLRRDLERYSEPIQQHAATRQPISTDPDVVKSLKAGGLTPDDIDFVIYSHVHWDHVGEPRDFSQSKFVVGNGATDLLQGTSTSLRGGHSFFESDLIPHDRTIELSSPTASKFSNINEPLSQKPGVPNFHQQWKSHLHLPHVIDLFQDGSLYIVDAPGHLPGHINLLARTGINESVYLAGDACHDRRILRKEKTIGTWADAEGYTCCIHANREKAEETIDRIRELERQGIEVIFAHDVEWEQDPKNRDRQHPYAQNLPPLHDSLLSTMATPKPSQEEQKQKFISTLGATSWNSSWASVSSLSPEIFAASIHLSSIPLKKQHLHPKIQSLISLTVSASSTHLYTPGIHRHTKAALENGASPAEIMEVLELTSTLGIHACNIGVPLLMEVMKEEGLYEGKFGAASGWEEGSERKRLREEFTAKRGYWHEFWEDFLKLDPEFFAAYLDFSTVPWVRDARDGKAGGVLEPKVKELVYCAFDAASTHLYQPGLKLHMRNALGLGASPEEIMEVLELATLLSLHTLEVATPILVEHMKK
;
A
#
# COMPACT_ATOMS: atom_id res chain seq x y z
N MET A 1 18.72 -76.52 48.70
CA MET A 1 18.84 -75.37 47.79
C MET A 1 17.45 -74.99 47.32
N SER A 2 16.98 -73.79 47.63
CA SER A 2 15.99 -73.10 46.80
C SER A 2 16.04 -71.62 47.15
N ASN A 3 16.46 -70.87 46.14
CA ASN A 3 16.91 -69.49 46.20
C ASN A 3 15.75 -68.50 46.35
N VAL A 4 16.07 -67.43 47.07
CA VAL A 4 15.40 -66.13 47.05
C VAL A 4 15.51 -65.54 45.65
N PHE A 5 14.39 -65.11 45.06
CA PHE A 5 14.38 -64.10 43.99
C PHE A 5 13.32 -63.05 44.30
N ILE A 6 13.80 -61.87 44.70
CA ILE A 6 13.04 -60.64 44.83
C ILE A 6 12.77 -60.15 43.40
N LYS A 7 11.48 -59.99 43.04
CA LYS A 7 11.09 -59.28 41.81
C LYS A 7 11.43 -57.81 41.98
N GLN A 8 12.48 -57.37 41.31
CA GLN A 8 12.82 -55.97 41.14
C GLN A 8 11.78 -55.34 40.20
N THR A 9 10.88 -54.51 40.73
CA THR A 9 10.04 -53.63 39.92
C THR A 9 10.94 -52.55 39.33
N ALA A 10 10.97 -52.44 38.00
CA ALA A 10 11.57 -51.29 37.34
C ALA A 10 10.94 -50.00 37.89
N PRO A 11 11.70 -48.88 37.99
CA PRO A 11 11.10 -47.60 38.33
C PRO A 11 9.98 -47.29 37.32
N PRO A 12 8.87 -46.67 37.74
CA PRO A 12 7.85 -46.22 36.80
C PRO A 12 8.54 -45.36 35.74
N SER A 13 8.27 -45.65 34.47
CA SER A 13 8.64 -44.76 33.38
C SER A 13 8.17 -43.35 33.76
N PRO A 14 8.99 -42.30 33.56
CA PRO A 14 8.49 -40.94 33.73
C PRO A 14 7.22 -40.80 32.89
N PRO A 15 6.22 -40.01 33.35
CA PRO A 15 5.08 -39.71 32.52
C PRO A 15 5.61 -39.24 31.15
N LEU A 16 5.08 -39.77 30.06
CA LEU A 16 5.26 -39.11 28.75
C LEU A 16 4.87 -37.65 28.98
N GLU A 17 5.83 -36.73 28.93
CA GLU A 17 5.55 -35.30 28.99
C GLU A 17 4.53 -35.02 27.91
N ALA A 18 3.31 -34.66 28.32
CA ALA A 18 2.24 -34.35 27.38
C ALA A 18 2.76 -33.25 26.45
N ILE A 19 2.75 -33.51 25.14
CA ILE A 19 3.19 -32.52 24.16
C ILE A 19 2.29 -31.29 24.36
N PRO A 20 2.86 -30.12 24.70
CA PRO A 20 2.06 -28.93 24.98
C PRO A 20 1.28 -28.54 23.72
N ALA A 21 0.00 -28.18 23.88
CA ALA A 21 -0.82 -27.71 22.78
C ALA A 21 -0.24 -26.42 22.17
N THR A 22 -0.32 -26.30 20.86
CA THR A 22 0.17 -25.14 20.10
C THR A 22 -0.90 -24.66 19.11
N VAL A 23 -0.73 -23.44 18.62
CA VAL A 23 -1.51 -22.88 17.51
C VAL A 23 -0.62 -22.61 16.31
N GLN A 24 -1.19 -22.71 15.12
CA GLN A 24 -0.57 -22.18 13.90
C GLN A 24 -0.93 -20.70 13.77
N LEU A 25 0.05 -19.89 13.40
CA LEU A 25 -0.09 -18.44 13.26
C LEU A 25 0.36 -18.02 11.85
N HIS A 26 -0.49 -17.30 11.14
CA HIS A 26 -0.18 -16.73 9.83
C HIS A 26 -0.54 -15.25 9.82
N VAL A 27 0.32 -14.43 9.22
CA VAL A 27 0.04 -12.99 9.08
C VAL A 27 -0.75 -12.74 7.80
N LEU A 28 -1.82 -11.96 7.92
CA LEU A 28 -2.69 -11.55 6.83
C LEU A 28 -2.35 -10.10 6.48
N SER A 29 -2.03 -9.84 5.20
CA SER A 29 -1.90 -8.47 4.72
C SER A 29 -3.28 -7.83 4.70
N ALA A 30 -3.40 -6.67 5.33
CA ALA A 30 -4.67 -5.97 5.53
C ALA A 30 -4.52 -4.44 5.38
N GLY A 31 -3.61 -4.04 4.49
CA GLY A 31 -3.37 -2.65 4.11
C GLY A 31 -2.22 -1.96 4.84
N HIS A 32 -1.95 -0.74 4.40
CA HIS A 32 -0.91 0.15 4.91
C HIS A 32 -1.44 1.58 4.99
N LEU A 33 -0.95 2.35 5.96
CA LEU A 33 -1.28 3.77 6.14
C LEU A 33 -0.05 4.58 6.53
N THR A 34 -0.06 5.88 6.26
CA THR A 34 1.06 6.77 6.60
C THR A 34 0.78 7.58 7.87
N LEU A 35 1.60 7.35 8.88
CA LEU A 35 1.55 8.02 10.16
C LEU A 35 2.50 9.24 10.20
N PRO A 36 2.02 10.44 10.57
CA PRO A 36 2.90 11.56 10.90
C PRO A 36 3.63 11.31 12.22
N GLU A 37 4.96 11.12 12.17
CA GLU A 37 5.77 10.62 13.31
C GLU A 37 5.59 11.45 14.58
N ARG A 38 5.41 12.77 14.48
CA ARG A 38 5.23 13.67 15.63
C ARG A 38 4.06 13.33 16.55
N HIS A 39 3.03 12.63 16.06
CA HIS A 39 1.90 12.19 16.89
C HIS A 39 2.15 10.85 17.59
N PHE A 40 3.18 10.11 17.19
CA PHE A 40 3.44 8.75 17.68
C PHE A 40 4.73 8.66 18.47
N VAL A 41 5.80 9.35 18.04
CA VAL A 41 7.11 9.34 18.71
C VAL A 41 7.64 10.74 19.00
N HIS A 42 8.46 10.85 20.04
CA HIS A 42 9.19 12.06 20.39
C HIS A 42 10.66 11.74 20.75
N PRO A 43 11.64 12.57 20.33
CA PRO A 43 11.49 13.70 19.39
C PRO A 43 11.28 13.23 17.94
N ALA A 44 10.56 14.01 17.13
CA ALA A 44 10.37 13.81 15.69
C ALA A 44 10.35 15.18 14.98
N SER A 45 10.69 15.23 13.69
CA SER A 45 10.49 16.43 12.89
C SER A 45 9.01 16.60 12.53
N GLU A 46 8.59 17.84 12.26
CA GLU A 46 7.20 18.17 11.94
C GLU A 46 6.72 17.49 10.64
N GLU A 47 7.65 17.31 9.69
CA GLU A 47 7.39 16.74 8.37
C GLU A 47 7.64 15.22 8.30
N ALA A 48 8.15 14.60 9.37
CA ALA A 48 8.45 13.16 9.35
C ALA A 48 7.16 12.34 9.27
N ARG A 49 7.16 11.38 8.35
CA ARG A 49 6.04 10.48 8.08
C ARG A 49 6.57 9.08 7.78
N SER A 50 5.89 8.06 8.30
CA SER A 50 6.24 6.66 8.06
C SER A 50 5.01 5.90 7.57
N THR A 51 5.14 5.16 6.48
CA THR A 51 4.11 4.20 6.05
C THR A 51 4.29 2.91 6.82
N VAL A 52 3.23 2.47 7.48
CA VAL A 52 3.20 1.31 8.36
C VAL A 52 2.12 0.32 7.92
N PRO A 53 2.29 -0.99 8.16
CA PRO A 53 1.22 -1.96 7.91
C PRO A 53 0.07 -1.78 8.89
N SER A 54 -1.11 -2.30 8.56
CA SER A 54 -2.10 -2.72 9.55
C SER A 54 -2.19 -4.24 9.50
N LEU A 55 -1.45 -4.90 10.40
CA LEU A 55 -1.33 -6.36 10.40
C LEU A 55 -2.55 -7.02 11.03
N ALA A 56 -3.05 -8.05 10.36
CA ALA A 56 -4.06 -8.99 10.88
C ALA A 56 -3.47 -10.40 10.94
N PHE A 57 -4.08 -11.31 11.70
CA PHE A 57 -3.53 -12.64 11.91
C PHE A 57 -4.59 -13.74 11.80
N LEU A 58 -4.28 -14.82 11.09
CA LEU A 58 -5.03 -16.08 11.13
C LEU A 58 -4.37 -17.01 12.15
N ILE A 59 -5.14 -17.41 13.16
CA ILE A 59 -4.76 -18.35 14.20
C ILE A 59 -5.59 -19.62 14.03
N GLN A 60 -4.93 -20.77 14.00
CA GLN A 60 -5.57 -22.06 13.90
C GLN A 60 -5.19 -22.95 15.08
N HIS A 61 -6.20 -23.36 15.84
CA HIS A 61 -6.09 -24.33 16.91
C HIS A 61 -6.67 -25.66 16.46
N GLU A 62 -6.02 -26.77 16.80
CA GLU A 62 -6.55 -28.12 16.58
C GLU A 62 -6.70 -28.82 17.93
N ASN A 63 -7.92 -29.19 18.28
CA ASN A 63 -8.19 -29.93 19.50
C ASN A 63 -7.63 -31.36 19.36
N ILE A 64 -6.63 -31.70 20.18
CA ILE A 64 -5.89 -32.97 20.11
C ILE A 64 -6.80 -34.19 20.31
N GLU A 65 -7.86 -34.08 21.14
CA GLU A 65 -8.76 -35.20 21.41
C GLU A 65 -9.77 -35.44 20.30
N THR A 66 -10.25 -34.37 19.65
CA THR A 66 -11.37 -34.44 18.69
C THR A 66 -10.97 -34.23 17.23
N GLY A 67 -9.75 -33.71 16.98
CA GLY A 67 -9.29 -33.27 15.66
C GLY A 67 -10.03 -32.04 15.13
N ARG A 68 -10.92 -31.42 15.93
CA ARG A 68 -11.68 -30.24 15.51
C ARG A 68 -10.74 -29.04 15.40
N LYS A 69 -10.77 -28.37 14.25
CA LYS A 69 -10.07 -27.10 14.03
C LYS A 69 -10.96 -25.92 14.40
N THR A 70 -10.39 -24.96 15.12
CA THR A 70 -10.98 -23.64 15.38
C THR A 70 -10.13 -22.60 14.68
N ARG A 71 -10.74 -21.75 13.85
CA ARG A 71 -10.07 -20.68 13.12
C ARG A 71 -10.48 -19.32 13.67
N ILE A 72 -9.47 -18.54 14.02
CA ILE A 72 -9.63 -17.21 14.60
C ILE A 72 -8.90 -16.22 13.71
N VAL A 73 -9.56 -15.12 13.36
CA VAL A 73 -8.89 -13.95 12.78
C VAL A 73 -8.74 -12.90 13.87
N PHE A 74 -7.52 -12.42 14.10
CA PHE A 74 -7.20 -11.34 15.04
C PHE A 74 -6.95 -10.06 14.25
N ASP A 75 -7.83 -9.07 14.44
CA ASP A 75 -8.01 -7.86 13.62
C ASP A 75 -8.34 -8.10 12.14
N LEU A 76 -8.91 -7.08 11.49
CA LEU A 76 -9.27 -7.10 10.06
C LEU A 76 -8.56 -6.00 9.23
N GLY A 77 -7.71 -5.19 9.86
CA GLY A 77 -6.96 -4.10 9.23
C GLY A 77 -7.84 -2.99 8.65
N LEU A 78 -7.44 -2.45 7.49
CA LEU A 78 -8.16 -1.38 6.80
C LEU A 78 -9.36 -1.91 6.01
N ARG A 79 -10.43 -1.11 5.90
CA ARG A 79 -11.51 -1.39 4.95
C ARG A 79 -10.97 -1.32 3.53
N ARG A 80 -11.35 -2.31 2.71
CA ARG A 80 -11.07 -2.33 1.27
C ARG A 80 -11.53 -1.05 0.55
N ASP A 81 -12.67 -0.52 0.98
CA ASP A 81 -13.31 0.68 0.43
C ASP A 81 -13.43 1.74 1.54
N LEU A 82 -12.63 2.80 1.39
CA LEU A 82 -12.55 3.88 2.38
C LEU A 82 -13.84 4.72 2.42
N GLU A 83 -14.65 4.73 1.36
CA GLU A 83 -15.91 5.48 1.32
C GLU A 83 -16.98 4.87 2.23
N ARG A 84 -16.78 3.62 2.69
CA ARG A 84 -17.70 2.93 3.62
C ARG A 84 -17.46 3.27 5.08
N TYR A 85 -16.35 3.92 5.41
CA TYR A 85 -16.19 4.53 6.73
C TYR A 85 -17.16 5.71 6.87
N SER A 86 -17.58 6.01 8.09
CA SER A 86 -18.25 7.28 8.40
C SER A 86 -17.43 8.51 7.95
N GLU A 87 -18.12 9.61 7.64
CA GLU A 87 -17.48 10.86 7.18
C GLU A 87 -16.33 11.36 8.08
N PRO A 88 -16.43 11.35 9.43
CA PRO A 88 -15.32 11.75 10.30
C PRO A 88 -14.07 10.88 10.11
N ILE A 89 -14.24 9.57 9.94
CA ILE A 89 -13.13 8.65 9.69
C ILE A 89 -12.56 8.87 8.28
N GLN A 90 -13.38 9.13 7.26
CA GLN A 90 -12.89 9.47 5.92
C GLN A 90 -11.99 10.70 5.93
N GLN A 91 -12.41 11.77 6.63
CA GLN A 91 -11.62 12.97 6.82
C GLN A 91 -10.31 12.67 7.57
N HIS A 92 -10.35 11.80 8.58
CA HIS A 92 -9.16 11.36 9.28
C HIS A 92 -8.20 10.60 8.37
N ALA A 93 -8.69 9.61 7.62
CA ALA A 93 -7.94 8.78 6.68
C ALA A 93 -7.30 9.62 5.56
N ALA A 94 -7.93 10.70 5.12
CA ALA A 94 -7.33 11.63 4.15
C ALA A 94 -6.00 12.24 4.65
N THR A 95 -5.80 12.34 5.97
CA THR A 95 -4.53 12.81 6.57
C THR A 95 -3.43 11.74 6.65
N ARG A 96 -3.75 10.50 6.28
CA ARG A 96 -2.90 9.31 6.43
C ARG A 96 -2.37 8.76 5.10
N GLN A 97 -2.36 9.60 4.07
CA GLN A 97 -1.85 9.23 2.75
C GLN A 97 -0.31 9.13 2.70
N PRO A 98 0.24 8.23 1.85
CA PRO A 98 -0.48 7.21 1.06
C PRO A 98 -1.13 6.10 1.92
N ILE A 99 -2.32 5.63 1.50
CA ILE A 99 -2.99 4.45 2.05
C ILE A 99 -3.07 3.36 0.98
N SER A 100 -2.78 2.11 1.35
CA SER A 100 -3.11 0.92 0.57
C SER A 100 -4.16 0.10 1.31
N THR A 101 -5.23 -0.29 0.63
CA THR A 101 -6.28 -1.17 1.19
C THR A 101 -6.30 -2.55 0.53
N ASP A 102 -5.34 -2.81 -0.38
CA ASP A 102 -5.22 -4.08 -1.11
C ASP A 102 -3.85 -4.74 -0.84
N PRO A 103 -3.81 -6.05 -0.54
CA PRO A 103 -4.96 -6.91 -0.27
C PRO A 103 -5.65 -6.57 1.07
N ASP A 104 -6.96 -6.84 1.15
CA ASP A 104 -7.69 -6.89 2.42
C ASP A 104 -7.60 -8.30 3.03
N VAL A 105 -8.10 -8.45 4.26
CA VAL A 105 -8.11 -9.77 4.95
C VAL A 105 -8.83 -10.85 4.14
N VAL A 106 -9.91 -10.52 3.45
CA VAL A 106 -10.67 -11.50 2.66
C VAL A 106 -9.83 -12.04 1.50
N LYS A 107 -9.13 -11.17 0.76
CA LYS A 107 -8.18 -11.60 -0.27
C LYS A 107 -7.02 -12.39 0.32
N SER A 108 -6.51 -11.94 1.47
CA SER A 108 -5.46 -12.66 2.20
C SER A 108 -5.90 -14.07 2.58
N LEU A 109 -7.10 -14.28 3.15
CA LEU A 109 -7.65 -15.61 3.46
C LEU A 109 -7.85 -16.48 2.21
N LYS A 110 -8.41 -15.88 1.15
CA LYS A 110 -8.64 -16.58 -0.12
C LYS A 110 -7.36 -17.16 -0.70
N ALA A 111 -6.24 -16.51 -0.49
CA ALA A 111 -4.93 -16.97 -0.92
C ALA A 111 -4.51 -18.33 -0.38
N GLY A 112 -4.92 -18.64 0.85
CA GLY A 112 -4.64 -19.91 1.51
C GLY A 112 -5.80 -20.88 1.40
N GLY A 113 -6.72 -20.63 0.46
CA GLY A 113 -7.87 -21.48 0.21
C GLY A 113 -8.96 -21.39 1.28
N LEU A 114 -9.00 -20.30 2.05
CA LEU A 114 -10.04 -20.05 3.05
C LEU A 114 -10.99 -18.93 2.59
N THR A 115 -12.20 -18.97 3.11
CA THR A 115 -13.21 -17.93 2.93
C THR A 115 -13.62 -17.37 4.30
N PRO A 116 -14.29 -16.21 4.36
CA PRO A 116 -14.83 -15.70 5.63
C PRO A 116 -15.73 -16.70 6.37
N ASP A 117 -16.43 -17.58 5.65
CA ASP A 117 -17.29 -18.61 6.24
C ASP A 117 -16.51 -19.75 6.92
N ASP A 118 -15.21 -19.88 6.65
CA ASP A 118 -14.33 -20.85 7.32
C ASP A 118 -13.84 -20.37 8.69
N ILE A 119 -14.12 -19.12 9.06
CA ILE A 119 -13.63 -18.46 10.27
C ILE A 119 -14.68 -18.53 11.38
N ASP A 120 -14.33 -19.17 12.50
CA ASP A 120 -15.24 -19.32 13.64
C ASP A 120 -15.36 -18.01 14.45
N PHE A 121 -14.24 -17.31 14.66
CA PHE A 121 -14.18 -16.10 15.47
C PHE A 121 -13.37 -14.99 14.81
N VAL A 122 -13.86 -13.77 14.89
CA VAL A 122 -13.09 -12.54 14.66
C VAL A 122 -12.88 -11.87 16.00
N ILE A 123 -11.64 -11.78 16.46
CA ILE A 123 -11.27 -11.11 17.70
C ILE A 123 -10.65 -9.76 17.32
N TYR A 124 -11.20 -8.66 17.82
CA TYR A 124 -10.54 -7.37 17.67
C TYR A 124 -9.61 -7.13 18.86
N SER A 125 -8.37 -6.74 18.56
CA SER A 125 -7.47 -6.16 19.56
C SER A 125 -8.14 -4.93 20.17
N HIS A 126 -8.78 -4.11 19.33
CA HIS A 126 -9.62 -2.99 19.72
C HIS A 126 -10.43 -2.49 18.51
N VAL A 127 -11.43 -1.64 18.75
CA VAL A 127 -12.40 -1.20 17.73
C VAL A 127 -12.04 0.14 17.06
N HIS A 128 -10.79 0.31 16.62
CA HIS A 128 -10.36 1.53 15.91
C HIS A 128 -10.34 1.34 14.40
N TRP A 129 -10.56 2.43 13.66
CA TRP A 129 -10.91 2.38 12.24
C TRP A 129 -9.91 1.61 11.36
N ASP A 130 -8.62 1.63 11.70
CA ASP A 130 -7.57 0.96 10.96
C ASP A 130 -7.34 -0.51 11.33
N HIS A 131 -8.15 -1.08 12.23
CA HIS A 131 -8.14 -2.50 12.60
C HIS A 131 -9.43 -3.24 12.27
N VAL A 132 -10.50 -2.50 11.94
CA VAL A 132 -11.85 -3.08 11.92
C VAL A 132 -12.22 -3.74 10.59
N GLY A 133 -11.55 -3.40 9.49
CA GLY A 133 -11.77 -3.98 8.16
C GLY A 133 -13.24 -4.06 7.76
N GLU A 134 -13.64 -5.14 7.09
CA GLU A 134 -15.02 -5.37 6.65
C GLU A 134 -15.71 -6.50 7.42
N PRO A 135 -16.30 -6.23 8.60
CA PRO A 135 -16.96 -7.27 9.41
C PRO A 135 -18.18 -7.89 8.72
N ARG A 136 -18.80 -7.20 7.75
CA ARG A 136 -19.99 -7.69 7.04
C ARG A 136 -19.70 -8.91 6.16
N ASP A 137 -18.45 -9.13 5.77
CA ASP A 137 -18.06 -10.31 5.00
C ASP A 137 -18.05 -11.58 5.88
N PHE A 138 -17.90 -11.44 7.21
CA PHE A 138 -17.85 -12.55 8.18
C PHE A 138 -19.24 -12.85 8.74
N SER A 139 -20.11 -13.36 7.85
CA SER A 139 -21.53 -13.57 8.15
C SER A 139 -21.80 -14.66 9.20
N GLN A 140 -20.91 -15.65 9.31
CA GLN A 140 -21.06 -16.81 10.20
C GLN A 140 -20.21 -16.72 11.48
N SER A 141 -19.18 -15.87 11.49
CA SER A 141 -18.25 -15.77 12.62
C SER A 141 -18.89 -15.13 13.85
N LYS A 142 -18.41 -15.46 15.05
CA LYS A 142 -18.69 -14.66 16.25
C LYS A 142 -17.63 -13.58 16.41
N PHE A 143 -18.02 -12.39 16.84
CA PHE A 143 -17.10 -11.30 17.12
C PHE A 143 -16.75 -11.30 18.60
N VAL A 144 -15.50 -11.03 18.93
CA VAL A 144 -15.02 -10.95 20.32
C VAL A 144 -14.30 -9.63 20.52
N VAL A 145 -14.66 -8.93 21.59
CA VAL A 145 -14.07 -7.64 21.95
C VAL A 145 -13.76 -7.61 23.44
N GLY A 146 -12.76 -6.82 23.84
CA GLY A 146 -12.43 -6.62 25.24
C GLY A 146 -13.49 -5.79 25.98
N ASN A 147 -13.42 -5.84 27.31
CA ASN A 147 -14.34 -5.13 28.18
C ASN A 147 -14.25 -3.60 28.00
N GLY A 148 -15.38 -2.96 27.67
CA GLY A 148 -15.49 -1.52 27.41
C GLY A 148 -15.50 -1.15 25.92
N ALA A 149 -15.29 -2.11 25.00
CA ALA A 149 -15.36 -1.85 23.57
C ALA A 149 -16.80 -1.54 23.11
N THR A 150 -17.80 -2.21 23.69
CA THR A 150 -19.22 -1.94 23.37
C THR A 150 -19.63 -0.53 23.77
N ASP A 151 -19.13 -0.03 24.91
CA ASP A 151 -19.36 1.35 25.37
C ASP A 151 -18.77 2.38 24.40
N LEU A 152 -17.62 2.08 23.77
CA LEU A 152 -17.05 2.91 22.70
C LEU A 152 -17.98 2.99 21.50
N LEU A 153 -18.43 1.82 21.00
CA LEU A 153 -19.32 1.74 19.83
C LEU A 153 -20.65 2.47 20.10
N GLN A 154 -21.17 2.42 21.32
CA GLN A 154 -22.41 3.12 21.71
C GLN A 154 -22.23 4.62 21.98
N GLY A 155 -21.00 5.14 21.93
CA GLY A 155 -20.70 6.54 22.22
C GLY A 155 -20.95 6.93 23.68
N THR A 156 -20.98 5.96 24.60
CA THR A 156 -21.20 6.18 26.04
C THR A 156 -19.90 6.45 26.81
N SER A 157 -18.75 6.31 26.15
CA SER A 157 -17.43 6.65 26.68
C SER A 157 -17.18 8.16 26.69
N THR A 158 -16.89 8.72 27.86
CA THR A 158 -16.80 10.19 28.07
C THR A 158 -15.39 10.77 27.97
N SER A 159 -14.36 9.97 27.64
CA SER A 159 -12.96 10.35 27.86
C SER A 159 -12.07 10.46 26.60
N LEU A 160 -12.61 10.27 25.39
CA LEU A 160 -11.80 10.28 24.16
C LEU A 160 -11.96 11.59 23.40
N ARG A 161 -10.86 12.12 22.85
CA ARG A 161 -10.79 13.39 22.12
C ARG A 161 -10.10 13.21 20.77
N GLY A 162 -10.61 13.89 19.74
CA GLY A 162 -9.99 13.98 18.41
C GLY A 162 -10.66 13.14 17.32
N GLY A 163 -10.41 13.50 16.06
CA GLY A 163 -11.10 12.91 14.89
C GLY A 163 -10.83 11.42 14.61
N HIS A 164 -9.86 10.80 15.28
CA HIS A 164 -9.61 9.35 15.23
C HIS A 164 -10.43 8.58 16.28
N SER A 165 -11.00 9.27 17.26
CA SER A 165 -11.87 8.69 18.30
C SER A 165 -13.33 8.67 17.86
N PHE A 166 -13.59 8.21 16.64
CA PHE A 166 -14.94 7.99 16.12
C PHE A 166 -15.19 6.48 15.98
N PHE A 167 -16.31 6.01 16.53
CA PHE A 167 -16.64 4.59 16.62
C PHE A 167 -18.02 4.35 16.01
N GLU A 168 -18.09 3.41 15.07
CA GLU A 168 -19.32 3.12 14.33
C GLU A 168 -20.23 2.20 15.16
N SER A 169 -21.38 2.71 15.62
CA SER A 169 -22.28 1.96 16.50
C SER A 169 -22.82 0.65 15.91
N ASP A 170 -22.84 0.52 14.59
CA ASP A 170 -23.28 -0.65 13.83
C ASP A 170 -22.10 -1.50 13.30
N LEU A 171 -20.88 -1.28 13.82
CA LEU A 171 -19.68 -1.97 13.34
C LEU A 171 -19.82 -3.49 13.41
N ILE A 172 -20.26 -4.01 14.57
CA ILE A 172 -20.40 -5.43 14.83
C ILE A 172 -21.83 -5.81 15.24
N PRO A 173 -22.31 -6.99 14.85
CA PRO A 173 -23.67 -7.46 15.13
C PRO A 173 -23.84 -7.87 16.60
N HIS A 174 -24.75 -7.19 17.31
CA HIS A 174 -25.00 -7.44 18.74
C HIS A 174 -25.34 -8.91 19.09
N ASP A 175 -26.05 -9.62 18.22
CA ASP A 175 -26.47 -11.02 18.43
C ASP A 175 -25.34 -12.05 18.25
N ARG A 176 -24.22 -11.65 17.64
CA ARG A 176 -23.03 -12.49 17.44
C ARG A 176 -21.76 -11.95 18.10
N THR A 177 -21.89 -10.92 18.95
CA THR A 177 -20.77 -10.33 19.68
C THR A 177 -20.67 -10.89 21.10
N ILE A 178 -19.44 -11.25 21.48
CA ILE A 178 -19.04 -11.62 22.84
C ILE A 178 -18.13 -10.50 23.35
N GLU A 179 -18.58 -9.80 24.39
CA GLU A 179 -17.73 -8.89 25.15
C GLU A 179 -17.13 -9.63 26.35
N LEU A 180 -15.81 -9.55 26.50
CA LEU A 180 -15.12 -10.19 27.62
C LEU A 180 -15.51 -9.51 28.94
N SER A 181 -15.55 -10.30 30.02
CA SER A 181 -15.79 -9.78 31.37
C SER A 181 -14.70 -8.80 31.80
N SER A 182 -15.00 -7.91 32.75
CA SER A 182 -14.01 -6.97 33.27
C SER A 182 -12.81 -7.67 33.94
N PRO A 183 -11.56 -7.29 33.60
CA PRO A 183 -10.34 -7.82 34.24
C PRO A 183 -10.27 -7.63 35.76
N THR A 184 -10.96 -6.62 36.28
CA THR A 184 -10.91 -6.23 37.71
C THR A 184 -12.14 -6.68 38.51
N ALA A 185 -13.11 -7.35 37.88
CA ALA A 185 -14.31 -7.82 38.57
C ALA A 185 -13.97 -8.96 39.56
N SER A 186 -14.28 -8.74 40.84
CA SER A 186 -13.99 -9.68 41.93
C SER A 186 -15.02 -10.81 42.08
N LYS A 187 -16.13 -10.80 41.34
CA LYS A 187 -17.18 -11.83 41.38
C LYS A 187 -17.86 -11.98 40.02
N PHE A 188 -17.92 -13.20 39.50
CA PHE A 188 -18.91 -13.56 38.49
C PHE A 188 -20.30 -13.51 39.14
N SER A 189 -21.22 -12.71 38.59
CA SER A 189 -22.64 -12.85 38.89
C SER A 189 -23.15 -14.15 38.28
N ASN A 190 -23.47 -15.12 39.15
CA ASN A 190 -24.29 -16.31 38.92
C ASN A 190 -24.73 -16.56 37.46
N ILE A 191 -23.96 -17.33 36.70
CA ILE A 191 -24.46 -18.00 35.50
C ILE A 191 -24.26 -19.50 35.72
N ASN A 192 -25.37 -20.21 35.91
CA ASN A 192 -25.46 -21.66 35.99
C ASN A 192 -25.26 -22.29 34.59
N GLU A 193 -24.23 -21.91 33.84
CA GLU A 193 -23.80 -22.70 32.69
C GLU A 193 -22.76 -23.72 33.14
N PRO A 194 -22.89 -25.01 32.76
CA PRO A 194 -21.85 -25.98 33.03
C PRO A 194 -20.61 -25.55 32.23
N LEU A 195 -19.64 -24.97 32.93
CA LEU A 195 -18.31 -24.68 32.38
C LEU A 195 -17.82 -25.95 31.69
N SER A 196 -17.71 -25.91 30.37
CA SER A 196 -16.98 -26.91 29.61
C SER A 196 -15.52 -26.83 30.05
N GLN A 197 -15.16 -27.64 31.06
CA GLN A 197 -13.80 -27.80 31.59
C GLN A 197 -12.93 -28.66 30.65
N LYS A 198 -13.34 -28.87 29.41
CA LYS A 198 -12.63 -29.73 28.47
C LYS A 198 -11.54 -28.91 27.74
N PRO A 199 -10.26 -29.28 27.89
CA PRO A 199 -9.17 -28.66 27.15
C PRO A 199 -9.40 -28.70 25.63
N GLY A 200 -8.95 -27.68 24.93
CA GLY A 200 -9.05 -27.54 23.48
C GLY A 200 -10.40 -27.06 22.95
N VAL A 201 -11.33 -26.63 23.80
CA VAL A 201 -12.60 -26.00 23.39
C VAL A 201 -12.58 -24.53 23.81
N PRO A 202 -12.85 -23.57 22.91
CA PRO A 202 -12.76 -22.15 23.23
C PRO A 202 -13.80 -21.75 24.28
N ASN A 203 -13.35 -21.02 25.31
CA ASN A 203 -14.20 -20.49 26.37
C ASN A 203 -13.84 -19.04 26.69
N PHE A 204 -14.73 -18.11 26.34
CA PHE A 204 -14.55 -16.67 26.53
C PHE A 204 -15.08 -16.15 27.88
N HIS A 205 -15.79 -16.99 28.66
CA HIS A 205 -16.42 -16.61 29.92
C HIS A 205 -15.62 -17.08 31.14
N GLN A 206 -14.29 -16.99 31.05
CA GLN A 206 -13.38 -17.42 32.11
C GLN A 206 -13.00 -16.28 33.04
N GLN A 207 -12.56 -16.64 34.25
CA GLN A 207 -11.92 -15.69 35.15
C GLN A 207 -10.53 -15.34 34.62
N TRP A 208 -10.22 -14.04 34.62
CA TRP A 208 -8.88 -13.52 34.39
C TRP A 208 -7.92 -14.01 35.47
N LYS A 209 -6.77 -14.53 35.04
CA LYS A 209 -5.71 -15.03 35.93
C LYS A 209 -4.38 -14.38 35.56
N SER A 210 -3.40 -14.42 36.45
CA SER A 210 -2.04 -14.04 36.09
C SER A 210 -1.32 -15.16 35.35
N HIS A 211 -0.48 -14.79 34.38
CA HIS A 211 0.41 -15.71 33.67
C HIS A 211 1.69 -14.97 33.28
N LEU A 212 2.86 -15.52 33.62
CA LEU A 212 4.14 -14.81 33.50
C LEU A 212 4.09 -13.45 34.23
N HIS A 213 4.44 -12.36 33.55
CA HIS A 213 4.33 -10.98 34.05
C HIS A 213 3.01 -10.28 33.67
N LEU A 214 2.08 -11.02 33.06
CA LEU A 214 0.79 -10.50 32.64
C LEU A 214 -0.22 -10.68 33.80
N PRO A 215 -0.84 -9.60 34.29
CA PRO A 215 -1.71 -9.66 35.47
C PRO A 215 -3.07 -10.31 35.18
N HIS A 216 -3.60 -10.12 33.97
CA HIS A 216 -4.92 -10.59 33.58
C HIS A 216 -4.86 -11.24 32.20
N VAL A 217 -4.99 -12.57 32.17
CA VAL A 217 -5.11 -13.37 30.96
C VAL A 217 -6.26 -14.37 31.05
N ILE A 218 -6.81 -14.74 29.88
CA ILE A 218 -7.74 -15.86 29.69
C ILE A 218 -7.04 -16.88 28.78
N ASP A 219 -6.81 -18.10 29.27
CA ASP A 219 -6.38 -19.24 28.45
C ASP A 219 -7.58 -19.74 27.64
N LEU A 220 -7.71 -19.30 26.39
CA LEU A 220 -8.94 -19.46 25.61
C LEU A 220 -9.36 -20.93 25.48
N PHE A 221 -8.40 -21.81 25.26
CA PHE A 221 -8.64 -23.24 25.05
C PHE A 221 -8.42 -24.09 26.31
N GLN A 222 -7.97 -23.49 27.42
CA GLN A 222 -7.66 -24.21 28.67
C GLN A 222 -6.58 -25.29 28.49
N ASP A 223 -5.72 -25.13 27.49
CA ASP A 223 -4.60 -26.02 27.17
C ASP A 223 -3.26 -25.27 27.04
N GLY A 224 -3.28 -23.96 27.31
CA GLY A 224 -2.13 -23.06 27.27
C GLY A 224 -1.61 -22.72 25.88
N SER A 225 -2.37 -23.00 24.81
CA SER A 225 -1.96 -22.73 23.43
C SER A 225 -2.20 -21.28 22.99
N LEU A 226 -3.24 -20.62 23.52
CA LEU A 226 -3.58 -19.23 23.18
C LEU A 226 -4.19 -18.51 24.38
N TYR A 227 -3.58 -17.39 24.76
CA TYR A 227 -4.07 -16.53 25.83
C TYR A 227 -4.56 -15.20 25.26
N ILE A 228 -5.74 -14.76 25.70
CA ILE A 228 -6.19 -13.38 25.55
C ILE A 228 -5.65 -12.58 26.73
N VAL A 229 -5.08 -11.42 26.46
CA VAL A 229 -4.33 -10.61 27.42
C VAL A 229 -4.95 -9.22 27.52
N ASP A 230 -5.28 -8.78 28.72
CA ASP A 230 -5.70 -7.40 28.99
C ASP A 230 -4.51 -6.44 28.74
N ALA A 231 -4.70 -5.47 27.85
CA ALA A 231 -3.64 -4.56 27.41
C ALA A 231 -4.10 -3.09 27.50
N PRO A 232 -4.37 -2.57 28.71
CA PRO A 232 -4.98 -1.26 28.89
C PRO A 232 -4.03 -0.12 28.50
N GLY A 233 -4.61 1.00 28.09
CA GLY A 233 -3.89 2.25 27.82
C GLY A 233 -4.28 2.89 26.50
N HIS A 234 -4.25 2.13 25.41
CA HIS A 234 -4.58 2.65 24.08
C HIS A 234 -6.06 3.03 23.95
N LEU A 235 -6.98 2.07 24.07
CA LEU A 235 -8.43 2.30 24.09
C LEU A 235 -9.11 1.40 25.13
N PRO A 236 -10.29 1.79 25.68
CA PRO A 236 -11.14 0.86 26.42
C PRO A 236 -11.41 -0.42 25.62
N GLY A 237 -11.29 -1.58 26.27
CA GLY A 237 -11.42 -2.87 25.62
C GLY A 237 -10.20 -3.35 24.82
N HIS A 238 -9.06 -2.64 24.87
CA HIS A 238 -7.84 -3.07 24.18
C HIS A 238 -7.26 -4.36 24.77
N ILE A 239 -7.11 -5.38 23.92
CA ILE A 239 -6.61 -6.72 24.25
C ILE A 239 -5.52 -7.16 23.26
N ASN A 240 -4.61 -7.99 23.74
CA ASN A 240 -3.54 -8.61 22.96
C ASN A 240 -3.65 -10.13 23.04
N LEU A 241 -2.87 -10.86 22.23
CA LEU A 241 -2.81 -12.32 22.27
C LEU A 241 -1.40 -12.81 22.56
N LEU A 242 -1.26 -13.82 23.41
CA LEU A 242 -0.04 -14.61 23.57
C LEU A 242 -0.29 -16.01 23.01
N ALA A 243 0.33 -16.33 21.87
CA ALA A 243 0.15 -17.56 21.14
C ALA A 243 1.38 -18.47 21.30
N ARG A 244 1.19 -19.71 21.74
CA ARG A 244 2.25 -20.72 21.74
C ARG A 244 2.31 -21.41 20.38
N THR A 245 3.38 -21.17 19.63
CA THR A 245 3.56 -21.69 18.26
C THR A 245 4.43 -22.94 18.20
N GLY A 246 5.17 -23.23 19.28
CA GLY A 246 6.04 -24.40 19.41
C GLY A 246 6.30 -24.74 20.88
N ILE A 247 7.11 -25.79 21.12
CA ILE A 247 7.40 -26.28 22.48
C ILE A 247 8.00 -25.18 23.36
N ASN A 248 8.92 -24.39 22.81
CA ASN A 248 9.60 -23.27 23.47
C ASN A 248 9.43 -21.96 22.70
N GLU A 249 8.40 -21.87 21.85
CA GLU A 249 8.19 -20.73 20.96
C GLU A 249 6.83 -20.12 21.26
N SER A 250 6.82 -18.80 21.46
CA SER A 250 5.60 -18.04 21.68
C SER A 250 5.72 -16.68 21.01
N VAL A 251 4.60 -16.21 20.50
CA VAL A 251 4.45 -14.94 19.79
C VAL A 251 3.40 -14.11 20.52
N TYR A 252 3.72 -12.87 20.81
CA TYR A 252 2.85 -11.90 21.44
C TYR A 252 2.37 -10.88 20.39
N LEU A 253 1.09 -10.96 20.06
CA LEU A 253 0.41 -10.07 19.11
C LEU A 253 -0.09 -8.85 19.87
N ALA A 254 0.58 -7.73 19.65
CA ALA A 254 0.57 -6.59 20.55
C ALA A 254 -0.32 -5.41 20.13
N GLY A 255 -1.21 -5.59 19.15
CA GLY A 255 -2.16 -4.56 18.68
C GLY A 255 -1.52 -3.16 18.61
N ASP A 256 -2.25 -2.17 19.12
CA ASP A 256 -1.82 -0.78 19.27
C ASP A 256 -1.35 -0.46 20.71
N ALA A 257 -0.87 -1.48 21.43
CA ALA A 257 -0.20 -1.26 22.70
C ALA A 257 1.06 -0.39 22.55
N CYS A 258 1.68 -0.40 21.36
CA CYS A 258 2.80 0.46 20.98
C CYS A 258 2.84 0.62 19.45
N HIS A 259 2.97 1.85 18.97
CA HIS A 259 2.97 2.15 17.52
C HIS A 259 4.36 2.13 16.87
N ASP A 260 5.43 2.13 17.67
CA ASP A 260 6.80 2.21 17.16
C ASP A 260 7.80 1.45 18.06
N ARG A 261 8.64 0.60 17.47
CA ARG A 261 9.63 -0.21 18.19
C ARG A 261 10.67 0.62 18.93
N ARG A 262 10.94 1.85 18.48
CA ARG A 262 11.87 2.78 19.15
C ARG A 262 11.34 3.18 20.53
N ILE A 263 10.02 3.18 20.75
CA ILE A 263 9.43 3.37 22.08
C ILE A 263 9.67 2.15 22.95
N LEU A 264 9.44 0.94 22.42
CA LEU A 264 9.73 -0.30 23.14
C LEU A 264 11.19 -0.36 23.57
N ARG A 265 12.14 0.03 22.70
CA ARG A 265 13.59 0.07 22.99
C ARG A 265 14.05 1.26 23.85
N LYS A 266 13.15 2.17 24.24
CA LYS A 266 13.45 3.44 24.94
C LYS A 266 14.37 4.40 24.16
N GLU A 267 14.39 4.30 22.84
CA GLU A 267 15.10 5.22 21.95
C GLU A 267 14.27 6.49 21.69
N LYS A 268 12.94 6.37 21.78
CA LYS A 268 11.95 7.44 21.67
C LYS A 268 10.93 7.35 22.81
N THR A 269 10.19 8.43 23.04
CA THR A 269 9.03 8.44 23.94
C THR A 269 7.73 8.59 23.12
N ILE A 270 6.58 8.37 23.76
CA ILE A 270 5.27 8.57 23.14
C ILE A 270 5.12 10.04 22.72
N GLY A 271 4.74 10.26 21.47
CA GLY A 271 4.44 11.58 20.92
C GLY A 271 3.26 12.26 21.62
N THR A 272 3.34 13.58 21.80
CA THR A 272 2.26 14.39 22.39
C THR A 272 2.06 15.66 21.59
N TRP A 273 0.82 16.13 21.49
CA TRP A 273 0.47 17.39 20.83
C TRP A 273 -0.57 18.16 21.64
N ALA A 274 -0.75 19.46 21.37
CA ALA A 274 -1.84 20.25 21.94
C ALA A 274 -3.07 20.20 21.02
N ASP A 275 -4.26 19.97 21.58
CA ASP A 275 -5.52 20.17 20.85
C ASP A 275 -5.86 21.67 20.70
N ALA A 276 -6.96 21.97 20.01
CA ALA A 276 -7.42 23.34 19.76
C ALA A 276 -7.76 24.12 21.05
N GLU A 277 -8.01 23.41 22.15
CA GLU A 277 -8.31 23.96 23.47
C GLU A 277 -7.06 24.05 24.37
N GLY A 278 -5.89 23.61 23.87
CA GLY A 278 -4.61 23.64 24.56
C GLY A 278 -4.35 22.44 25.49
N TYR A 279 -5.17 21.39 25.43
CA TYR A 279 -4.92 20.17 26.19
C TYR A 279 -3.85 19.30 25.53
N THR A 280 -2.94 18.76 26.33
CA THR A 280 -1.95 17.78 25.86
C THR A 280 -2.63 16.45 25.57
N CYS A 281 -2.61 16.04 24.31
CA CYS A 281 -3.10 14.77 23.80
C CYS A 281 -1.94 13.82 23.44
N CYS A 282 -2.23 12.52 23.42
CA CYS A 282 -1.42 11.49 22.76
C CYS A 282 -2.34 10.46 22.11
N ILE A 283 -1.77 9.49 21.39
CA ILE A 283 -2.54 8.44 20.70
C ILE A 283 -3.21 7.43 21.66
N HIS A 284 -2.84 7.43 22.93
CA HIS A 284 -3.39 6.52 23.93
C HIS A 284 -4.39 7.26 24.83
N ALA A 285 -5.57 6.67 25.03
CA ALA A 285 -6.60 7.16 25.94
C ALA A 285 -6.10 7.37 27.37
N ASN A 286 -5.18 6.52 27.82
CA ASN A 286 -4.47 6.65 29.09
C ASN A 286 -2.99 6.33 28.89
N ARG A 287 -2.18 7.39 28.79
CA ARG A 287 -0.74 7.30 28.56
C ARG A 287 0.00 6.51 29.63
N GLU A 288 -0.29 6.74 30.91
CA GLU A 288 0.40 6.08 32.02
C GLU A 288 0.19 4.56 31.96
N LYS A 289 -1.06 4.12 31.75
CA LYS A 289 -1.37 2.70 31.55
C LYS A 289 -0.74 2.12 30.28
N ALA A 290 -0.67 2.90 29.20
CA ALA A 290 0.01 2.47 27.98
C ALA A 290 1.51 2.24 28.23
N GLU A 291 2.18 3.16 28.96
CA GLU A 291 3.58 3.01 29.36
C GLU A 291 3.79 1.76 30.23
N GLU A 292 2.90 1.48 31.20
CA GLU A 292 2.93 0.22 31.97
C GLU A 292 2.77 -1.03 31.09
N THR A 293 1.87 -0.98 30.11
CA THR A 293 1.64 -2.09 29.17
C THR A 293 2.87 -2.30 28.28
N ILE A 294 3.48 -1.25 27.76
CA ILE A 294 4.73 -1.30 26.99
C ILE A 294 5.86 -1.91 27.84
N ASP A 295 5.95 -1.55 29.12
CA ASP A 295 6.96 -2.11 30.03
C ASP A 295 6.76 -3.63 30.24
N ARG A 296 5.52 -4.10 30.35
CA ARG A 296 5.21 -5.54 30.40
C ARG A 296 5.60 -6.25 29.11
N ILE A 297 5.29 -5.66 27.95
CA ILE A 297 5.66 -6.20 26.63
C ILE A 297 7.18 -6.29 26.48
N ARG A 298 7.91 -5.27 26.94
CA ARG A 298 9.38 -5.27 26.93
C ARG A 298 9.94 -6.42 27.77
N GLU A 299 9.33 -6.73 28.91
CA GLU A 299 9.75 -7.86 29.74
C GLU A 299 9.52 -9.20 29.04
N LEU A 300 8.42 -9.37 28.30
CA LEU A 300 8.20 -10.57 27.47
C LEU A 300 9.27 -10.71 26.39
N GLU A 301 9.58 -9.62 25.67
CA GLU A 301 10.63 -9.63 24.64
C GLU A 301 12.00 -10.01 25.22
N ARG A 302 12.32 -9.50 26.41
CA ARG A 302 13.55 -9.87 27.14
C ARG A 302 13.61 -11.34 27.51
N GLN A 303 12.46 -12.00 27.67
CA GLN A 303 12.34 -13.43 27.95
C GLN A 303 12.39 -14.29 26.68
N GLY A 304 12.59 -13.68 25.51
CA GLY A 304 12.68 -14.38 24.23
C GLY A 304 11.34 -14.66 23.57
N ILE A 305 10.25 -14.05 24.06
CA ILE A 305 8.96 -14.08 23.37
C ILE A 305 9.02 -13.09 22.21
N GLU A 306 8.67 -13.55 21.02
CA GLU A 306 8.60 -12.66 19.86
C GLU A 306 7.43 -11.69 20.01
N VAL A 307 7.66 -10.39 19.81
CA VAL A 307 6.61 -9.36 19.88
C VAL A 307 6.36 -8.79 18.49
N ILE A 308 5.09 -8.74 18.08
CA ILE A 308 4.64 -8.18 16.82
C ILE A 308 3.56 -7.11 17.10
N PHE A 309 3.84 -5.85 16.77
CA PHE A 309 2.84 -4.77 16.81
C PHE A 309 2.02 -4.74 15.53
N ALA A 310 0.82 -4.15 15.57
CA ALA A 310 -0.02 -4.04 14.38
C ALA A 310 0.62 -3.19 13.26
N HIS A 311 1.42 -2.19 13.65
CA HIS A 311 2.14 -1.27 12.76
C HIS A 311 3.65 -1.55 12.67
N ASP A 312 4.07 -2.79 12.91
CA ASP A 312 5.49 -3.15 13.00
C ASP A 312 6.17 -3.24 11.62
N VAL A 313 6.70 -2.10 11.15
CA VAL A 313 7.45 -1.99 9.90
C VAL A 313 8.71 -2.85 9.91
N GLU A 314 9.44 -2.90 11.04
CA GLU A 314 10.67 -3.69 11.12
C GLU A 314 10.36 -5.18 11.01
N TRP A 315 9.28 -5.64 11.64
CA TRP A 315 8.85 -7.03 11.54
C TRP A 315 8.38 -7.39 10.12
N GLU A 316 7.56 -6.55 9.50
CA GLU A 316 7.05 -6.78 8.14
C GLU A 316 8.18 -6.82 7.10
N GLN A 317 9.18 -5.95 7.26
CA GLN A 317 10.29 -5.83 6.32
C GLN A 317 11.44 -6.82 6.59
N ASP A 318 11.47 -7.50 7.74
CA ASP A 318 12.47 -8.53 8.02
C ASP A 318 12.28 -9.72 7.06
N PRO A 319 13.27 -10.03 6.19
CA PRO A 319 13.18 -11.13 5.24
C PRO A 319 12.86 -12.49 5.87
N LYS A 320 13.19 -12.70 7.16
CA LYS A 320 12.90 -13.96 7.89
C LYS A 320 11.41 -14.21 8.08
N ASN A 321 10.58 -13.17 8.00
CA ASN A 321 9.15 -13.26 8.24
C ASN A 321 8.33 -13.50 6.96
N ARG A 322 8.96 -13.52 5.77
CA ARG A 322 8.28 -13.73 4.48
C ARG A 322 7.46 -15.03 4.45
N ASP A 323 8.03 -16.14 4.94
CA ASP A 323 7.35 -17.45 4.93
C ASP A 323 6.19 -17.53 5.93
N ARG A 324 6.13 -16.60 6.89
CA ARG A 324 5.07 -16.52 7.92
C ARG A 324 3.89 -15.66 7.48
N GLN A 325 4.03 -14.97 6.35
CA GLN A 325 2.94 -14.25 5.72
C GLN A 325 2.09 -15.26 4.90
N HIS A 326 0.77 -15.19 5.06
CA HIS A 326 -0.20 -16.09 4.43
C HIS A 326 -0.10 -16.01 2.90
N PRO A 327 -0.36 -17.10 2.14
CA PRO A 327 -0.01 -17.27 0.71
C PRO A 327 -0.50 -16.23 -0.33
N TYR A 328 -1.04 -15.07 0.05
CA TYR A 328 -1.10 -13.90 -0.84
C TYR A 328 0.21 -13.12 -0.81
N ALA A 329 0.95 -13.17 0.30
CA ALA A 329 2.34 -12.73 0.35
C ALA A 329 3.29 -13.66 -0.43
N GLN A 330 2.94 -14.94 -0.56
CA GLN A 330 3.71 -15.94 -1.30
C GLN A 330 3.31 -16.05 -2.79
N ASN A 331 2.23 -15.38 -3.23
CA ASN A 331 1.76 -15.37 -4.63
C ASN A 331 1.85 -13.99 -5.32
N LEU A 332 2.51 -13.01 -4.70
CA LEU A 332 3.28 -12.06 -5.49
C LEU A 332 4.47 -12.82 -6.09
N PRO A 333 4.86 -12.62 -7.36
CA PRO A 333 6.06 -13.25 -7.87
C PRO A 333 7.23 -12.86 -6.96
N PRO A 334 8.10 -13.82 -6.58
CA PRO A 334 9.20 -13.51 -5.69
C PRO A 334 10.10 -12.44 -6.34
N LEU A 335 10.19 -11.27 -5.71
CA LEU A 335 11.39 -10.45 -5.80
C LEU A 335 12.47 -11.22 -5.03
N HIS A 336 13.26 -11.97 -5.79
CA HIS A 336 14.30 -12.92 -5.38
C HIS A 336 13.79 -14.26 -4.89
N ASP A 337 13.72 -15.26 -5.79
CA ASP A 337 14.31 -16.58 -5.50
C ASP A 337 14.41 -17.58 -6.67
N SER A 338 14.37 -17.15 -7.94
CA SER A 338 14.89 -18.00 -9.03
C SER A 338 16.42 -17.94 -9.21
N LEU A 339 17.16 -17.31 -8.28
CA LEU A 339 18.62 -17.18 -8.37
C LEU A 339 19.43 -17.52 -7.11
N LEU A 340 18.81 -17.90 -5.98
CA LEU A 340 19.55 -18.20 -4.75
C LEU A 340 19.21 -19.58 -4.17
N SER A 341 19.20 -20.59 -5.05
CA SER A 341 19.58 -21.95 -4.64
C SER A 341 20.74 -22.43 -5.51
N THR A 342 21.91 -21.86 -5.26
CA THR A 342 23.17 -22.57 -5.45
C THR A 342 24.08 -22.24 -4.29
N MET A 343 24.37 -23.27 -3.49
CA MET A 343 25.58 -23.47 -2.70
C MET A 343 26.56 -22.29 -2.75
N ALA A 344 26.77 -21.58 -1.64
CA ALA A 344 27.94 -20.72 -1.38
C ALA A 344 28.74 -20.31 -2.63
N THR A 345 28.12 -19.54 -3.54
CA THR A 345 28.80 -19.01 -4.73
C THR A 345 29.23 -17.57 -4.45
N PRO A 346 30.45 -17.18 -4.86
CA PRO A 346 30.95 -15.83 -4.64
C PRO A 346 30.03 -14.78 -5.27
N LYS A 347 29.90 -13.61 -4.61
CA LYS A 347 29.20 -12.45 -5.20
C LYS A 347 29.80 -12.17 -6.58
N PRO A 348 28.98 -12.05 -7.64
CA PRO A 348 29.49 -11.80 -8.99
C PRO A 348 30.30 -10.51 -9.01
N SER A 349 31.43 -10.54 -9.70
CA SER A 349 32.28 -9.38 -9.92
C SER A 349 31.53 -8.27 -10.65
N GLN A 350 31.98 -7.02 -10.49
CA GLN A 350 31.40 -5.88 -11.21
C GLN A 350 31.40 -6.09 -12.74
N GLU A 351 32.40 -6.81 -13.28
CA GLU A 351 32.46 -7.11 -14.71
C GLU A 351 31.36 -8.10 -15.12
N GLU A 352 31.08 -9.14 -14.33
CA GLU A 352 29.98 -10.08 -14.60
C GLU A 352 28.62 -9.40 -14.53
N GLN A 353 28.42 -8.50 -13.56
CA GLN A 353 27.20 -7.71 -13.42
C GLN A 353 26.98 -6.78 -14.62
N LYS A 354 28.04 -6.11 -15.08
CA LYS A 354 28.03 -5.28 -16.28
C LYS A 354 27.73 -6.09 -17.54
N GLN A 355 28.35 -7.25 -17.72
CA GLN A 355 28.09 -8.11 -18.87
C GLN A 355 26.63 -8.60 -18.90
N LYS A 356 26.05 -8.94 -17.73
CA LYS A 356 24.63 -9.30 -17.61
C LYS A 356 23.71 -8.14 -17.97
N PHE A 357 24.03 -6.92 -17.56
CA PHE A 357 23.28 -5.73 -17.95
C PHE A 357 23.32 -5.55 -19.47
N ILE A 358 24.52 -5.54 -20.05
CA ILE A 358 24.73 -5.29 -21.48
C ILE A 358 24.05 -6.36 -22.34
N SER A 359 24.09 -7.63 -21.93
CA SER A 359 23.43 -8.71 -22.66
C SER A 359 21.90 -8.64 -22.60
N THR A 360 21.34 -8.03 -21.55
CA THR A 360 19.89 -7.94 -21.34
C THR A 360 19.30 -6.66 -21.92
N LEU A 361 19.95 -5.50 -21.69
CA LEU A 361 19.43 -4.17 -22.00
C LEU A 361 20.18 -3.47 -23.14
N GLY A 362 21.21 -4.12 -23.69
CA GLY A 362 22.05 -3.58 -24.74
C GLY A 362 23.20 -2.72 -24.22
N ALA A 363 24.28 -2.68 -25.01
CA ALA A 363 25.49 -1.93 -24.67
C ALA A 363 25.26 -0.41 -24.58
N THR A 364 24.29 0.12 -25.32
CA THR A 364 23.97 1.55 -25.37
C THR A 364 23.21 2.06 -24.14
N SER A 365 22.62 1.15 -23.37
CA SER A 365 21.93 1.47 -22.12
C SER A 365 22.88 1.61 -20.93
N TRP A 366 24.11 1.09 -21.02
CA TRP A 366 25.09 1.12 -19.94
C TRP A 366 25.72 2.51 -19.77
N ASN A 367 25.85 2.99 -18.52
CA ASN A 367 26.58 4.21 -18.18
C ASN A 367 27.30 4.09 -16.83
N SER A 368 28.06 5.11 -16.45
CA SER A 368 28.81 5.13 -15.18
C SER A 368 27.91 5.13 -13.94
N SER A 369 26.69 5.68 -14.04
CA SER A 369 25.74 5.66 -12.93
C SER A 369 25.32 4.23 -12.58
N TRP A 370 25.08 3.38 -13.58
CA TRP A 370 24.77 1.97 -13.35
C TRP A 370 25.91 1.20 -12.67
N ALA A 371 27.17 1.60 -12.90
CA ALA A 371 28.30 1.06 -12.14
C ALA A 371 28.24 1.46 -10.65
N SER A 372 27.86 2.70 -10.34
CA SER A 372 27.63 3.17 -8.96
C SER A 372 26.48 2.40 -8.29
N VAL A 373 25.35 2.23 -8.97
CA VAL A 373 24.21 1.46 -8.46
C VAL A 373 24.64 0.02 -8.16
N SER A 374 25.30 -0.66 -9.10
CA SER A 374 25.78 -2.03 -8.93
C SER A 374 26.75 -2.18 -7.76
N SER A 375 27.56 -1.15 -7.48
CA SER A 375 28.51 -1.16 -6.37
C SER A 375 27.85 -0.91 -5.01
N LEU A 376 26.84 -0.04 -4.95
CA LEU A 376 26.20 0.36 -3.70
C LEU A 376 25.10 -0.62 -3.27
N SER A 377 24.30 -1.11 -4.23
CA SER A 377 23.29 -2.13 -4.01
C SER A 377 23.18 -3.04 -5.25
N PRO A 378 23.89 -4.18 -5.25
CA PRO A 378 23.73 -5.24 -6.24
C PRO A 378 22.29 -5.72 -6.43
N GLU A 379 21.49 -5.67 -5.37
CA GLU A 379 20.10 -6.13 -5.33
C GLU A 379 19.19 -5.21 -6.15
N ILE A 380 19.24 -3.89 -5.89
CA ILE A 380 18.44 -2.93 -6.66
C ILE A 380 18.92 -2.85 -8.12
N PHE A 381 20.23 -3.02 -8.35
CA PHE A 381 20.79 -3.11 -9.70
C PHE A 381 20.20 -4.30 -10.48
N ALA A 382 20.17 -5.49 -9.87
CA ALA A 382 19.59 -6.68 -10.49
C ALA A 382 18.08 -6.52 -10.74
N ALA A 383 17.34 -5.95 -9.78
CA ALA A 383 15.91 -5.66 -9.93
C ALA A 383 15.64 -4.64 -11.05
N SER A 384 16.48 -3.61 -11.19
CA SER A 384 16.38 -2.59 -12.24
C SER A 384 16.58 -3.19 -13.63
N ILE A 385 17.53 -4.13 -13.79
CA ILE A 385 17.69 -4.89 -15.04
C ILE A 385 16.43 -5.68 -15.35
N HIS A 386 15.87 -6.37 -14.36
CA HIS A 386 14.68 -7.19 -14.56
C HIS A 386 13.50 -6.34 -15.00
N LEU A 387 13.19 -5.26 -14.28
CA LEU A 387 12.09 -4.34 -14.59
C LEU A 387 12.23 -3.77 -16.02
N SER A 388 13.43 -3.29 -16.37
CA SER A 388 13.71 -2.71 -17.69
C SER A 388 13.64 -3.74 -18.82
N SER A 389 13.80 -5.03 -18.52
CA SER A 389 13.75 -6.11 -19.52
C SER A 389 12.32 -6.50 -19.92
N ILE A 390 11.29 -6.13 -19.14
CA ILE A 390 9.94 -6.63 -19.37
C ILE A 390 9.38 -6.16 -20.73
N PRO A 391 9.38 -4.86 -21.09
CA PRO A 391 8.93 -4.42 -22.40
C PRO A 391 9.75 -5.03 -23.55
N LEU A 392 11.06 -5.17 -23.35
CA LEU A 392 11.98 -5.75 -24.34
C LEU A 392 11.71 -7.24 -24.63
N LYS A 393 11.15 -7.98 -23.66
CA LYS A 393 10.78 -9.39 -23.80
C LYS A 393 9.40 -9.57 -24.41
N LYS A 394 8.44 -8.72 -24.05
CA LYS A 394 7.05 -8.82 -24.53
C LYS A 394 6.94 -8.44 -26.00
N GLN A 395 7.61 -7.35 -26.39
CA GLN A 395 7.66 -6.86 -27.78
C GLN A 395 6.28 -6.72 -28.43
N HIS A 396 5.27 -6.26 -27.68
CA HIS A 396 4.00 -5.86 -28.28
C HIS A 396 4.20 -4.64 -29.19
N LEU A 397 5.13 -3.75 -28.84
CA LEU A 397 5.62 -2.68 -29.70
C LEU A 397 6.93 -3.09 -30.37
N HIS A 398 7.11 -2.68 -31.63
CA HIS A 398 8.39 -2.80 -32.32
C HIS A 398 9.50 -2.02 -31.57
N PRO A 399 10.75 -2.51 -31.48
CA PRO A 399 11.84 -1.85 -30.73
C PRO A 399 12.09 -0.37 -31.10
N LYS A 400 11.87 -0.03 -32.37
CA LYS A 400 11.85 1.37 -32.85
C LYS A 400 10.83 2.21 -32.08
N ILE A 401 9.60 1.73 -31.96
CA ILE A 401 8.51 2.43 -31.27
C ILE A 401 8.77 2.48 -29.76
N GLN A 402 9.26 1.39 -29.16
CA GLN A 402 9.66 1.40 -27.75
C GLN A 402 10.67 2.53 -27.46
N SER A 403 11.69 2.68 -28.32
CA SER A 403 12.70 3.73 -28.20
C SER A 403 12.11 5.15 -28.35
N LEU A 404 11.16 5.33 -29.28
CA LEU A 404 10.46 6.61 -29.47
C LEU A 404 9.56 6.96 -28.27
N ILE A 405 8.92 5.97 -27.65
CA ILE A 405 8.10 6.14 -26.45
C ILE A 405 8.98 6.49 -25.24
N SER A 406 10.08 5.77 -25.02
CA SER A 406 11.02 6.14 -23.95
C SER A 406 11.68 7.51 -24.15
N LEU A 407 11.90 7.91 -25.41
CA LEU A 407 12.34 9.27 -25.75
C LEU A 407 11.28 10.29 -25.35
N THR A 408 10.01 10.05 -25.66
CA THR A 408 8.88 10.93 -25.30
C THR A 408 8.86 11.20 -23.79
N VAL A 409 8.94 10.14 -22.98
CA VAL A 409 8.94 10.24 -21.52
C VAL A 409 10.12 11.07 -21.04
N SER A 410 11.33 10.81 -21.56
CA SER A 410 12.55 11.54 -21.20
C SER A 410 12.54 13.01 -21.64
N ALA A 411 11.93 13.31 -22.79
CA ALA A 411 11.92 14.63 -23.41
C ALA A 411 10.72 15.50 -23.00
N SER A 412 9.73 14.93 -22.30
CA SER A 412 8.59 15.67 -21.79
C SER A 412 9.03 16.85 -20.93
N SER A 413 8.37 18.00 -21.07
CA SER A 413 8.74 19.25 -20.35
C SER A 413 8.61 19.14 -18.84
N THR A 414 7.83 18.16 -18.35
CA THR A 414 7.67 17.83 -16.93
C THR A 414 8.79 16.95 -16.37
N HIS A 415 9.65 16.39 -17.23
CA HIS A 415 10.74 15.49 -16.82
C HIS A 415 12.13 15.96 -17.30
N LEU A 416 12.29 16.25 -18.59
CA LEU A 416 13.52 16.79 -19.20
C LEU A 416 14.81 16.09 -18.76
N TYR A 417 14.80 14.76 -18.76
CA TYR A 417 15.95 13.96 -18.35
C TYR A 417 16.95 13.79 -19.51
N THR A 418 17.86 14.75 -19.64
CA THR A 418 18.86 14.83 -20.72
C THR A 418 19.64 13.54 -20.99
N PRO A 419 20.13 12.78 -19.99
CA PRO A 419 20.80 11.51 -20.25
C PRO A 419 19.90 10.48 -20.96
N GLY A 420 18.62 10.40 -20.57
CA GLY A 420 17.62 9.57 -21.23
C GLY A 420 17.33 10.03 -22.64
N ILE A 421 17.22 11.35 -22.87
CA ILE A 421 17.01 11.93 -24.22
C ILE A 421 18.12 11.48 -25.17
N HIS A 422 19.39 11.61 -24.76
CA HIS A 422 20.52 11.14 -25.57
C HIS A 422 20.46 9.63 -25.83
N ARG A 423 20.21 8.84 -24.80
CA ARG A 423 20.15 7.37 -24.89
C ARG A 423 19.06 6.90 -25.85
N HIS A 424 17.83 7.38 -25.66
CA HIS A 424 16.68 6.91 -26.43
C HIS A 424 16.67 7.46 -27.86
N THR A 425 17.22 8.65 -28.09
CA THR A 425 17.47 9.16 -29.46
C THR A 425 18.42 8.22 -30.21
N LYS A 426 19.55 7.86 -29.59
CA LYS A 426 20.51 6.92 -30.19
C LYS A 426 19.89 5.55 -30.44
N ALA A 427 19.18 5.00 -29.45
CA ALA A 427 18.51 3.70 -29.57
C ALA A 427 17.44 3.71 -30.68
N ALA A 428 16.69 4.80 -30.84
CA ALA A 428 15.71 4.92 -31.91
C ALA A 428 16.38 4.88 -33.29
N LEU A 429 17.47 5.62 -33.50
CA LEU A 429 18.25 5.60 -34.75
C LEU A 429 18.81 4.20 -35.06
N GLU A 430 19.37 3.52 -34.06
CA GLU A 430 19.90 2.15 -34.20
C GLU A 430 18.80 1.14 -34.54
N ASN A 431 17.57 1.36 -34.06
CA ASN A 431 16.39 0.57 -34.41
C ASN A 431 15.70 1.03 -35.70
N GLY A 432 16.35 1.88 -36.50
CA GLY A 432 15.89 2.30 -37.83
C GLY A 432 14.90 3.46 -37.84
N ALA A 433 14.77 4.23 -36.76
CA ALA A 433 14.07 5.51 -36.81
C ALA A 433 14.85 6.52 -37.64
N SER A 434 14.14 7.27 -38.47
CA SER A 434 14.69 8.42 -39.17
C SER A 434 14.79 9.64 -38.24
N PRO A 435 15.67 10.61 -38.54
CA PRO A 435 15.67 11.90 -37.84
C PRO A 435 14.33 12.62 -37.90
N ALA A 436 13.56 12.43 -38.98
CA ALA A 436 12.22 13.01 -39.13
C ALA A 436 11.21 12.41 -38.13
N GLU A 437 11.24 11.10 -37.90
CA GLU A 437 10.37 10.44 -36.91
C GLU A 437 10.71 10.92 -35.49
N ILE A 438 12.00 11.05 -35.17
CA ILE A 438 12.46 11.56 -33.88
C ILE A 438 12.02 13.02 -33.69
N MET A 439 12.18 13.86 -34.70
CA MET A 439 11.73 15.25 -34.64
C MET A 439 10.22 15.34 -34.45
N GLU A 440 9.44 14.50 -35.14
CA GLU A 440 7.98 14.45 -34.99
C GLU A 440 7.56 14.01 -33.58
N VAL A 441 8.28 13.08 -32.94
CA VAL A 441 8.07 12.74 -31.52
C VAL A 441 8.28 13.96 -30.62
N LEU A 442 9.34 14.74 -30.85
CA LEU A 442 9.62 15.94 -30.07
C LEU A 442 8.56 17.04 -30.29
N GLU A 443 8.08 17.21 -31.52
CA GLU A 443 6.96 18.11 -31.86
C GLU A 443 5.69 17.72 -31.09
N LEU A 444 5.31 16.43 -31.13
CA LEU A 444 4.15 15.89 -30.41
C LEU A 444 4.31 16.08 -28.89
N THR A 445 5.47 15.73 -28.35
CA THR A 445 5.78 15.85 -26.91
C THR A 445 5.68 17.30 -26.43
N SER A 446 6.05 18.27 -27.28
CA SER A 446 6.01 19.69 -26.96
C SER A 446 4.59 20.26 -26.82
N THR A 447 3.55 19.51 -27.23
CA THR A 447 2.15 19.93 -27.04
C THR A 447 1.68 19.84 -25.59
N LEU A 448 2.40 19.13 -24.71
CA LEU A 448 2.07 18.94 -23.29
C LEU A 448 1.75 20.27 -22.58
N GLY A 449 2.46 21.35 -22.92
CA GLY A 449 2.27 22.67 -22.30
C GLY A 449 0.85 23.22 -22.38
N ILE A 450 0.03 22.77 -23.33
CA ILE A 450 -1.36 23.22 -23.46
C ILE A 450 -2.23 22.85 -22.26
N HIS A 451 -1.82 21.86 -21.45
CA HIS A 451 -2.58 21.45 -20.27
C HIS A 451 -2.70 22.57 -19.23
N ALA A 452 -1.83 23.57 -19.26
CA ALA A 452 -2.01 24.81 -18.51
C ALA A 452 -3.32 25.53 -18.89
N CYS A 453 -3.65 25.58 -20.18
CA CYS A 453 -4.93 26.14 -20.65
C CYS A 453 -6.09 25.18 -20.41
N ASN A 454 -5.92 23.88 -20.65
CA ASN A 454 -7.01 22.91 -20.46
C ASN A 454 -7.55 22.88 -19.01
N ILE A 455 -6.69 23.18 -18.02
CA ILE A 455 -7.08 23.31 -16.61
C ILE A 455 -7.36 24.76 -16.22
N GLY A 456 -6.47 25.69 -16.60
CA GLY A 456 -6.54 27.08 -16.14
C GLY A 456 -7.68 27.89 -16.75
N VAL A 457 -8.06 27.62 -18.00
CA VAL A 457 -9.15 28.36 -18.66
C VAL A 457 -10.50 28.04 -18.01
N PRO A 458 -10.91 26.77 -17.81
CA PRO A 458 -12.14 26.47 -17.07
C PRO A 458 -12.18 27.10 -15.67
N LEU A 459 -11.07 27.03 -14.92
CA LEU A 459 -10.96 27.66 -13.61
C LEU A 459 -11.10 29.18 -13.67
N LEU A 460 -10.49 29.83 -14.66
CA LEU A 460 -10.66 31.27 -14.86
C LEU A 460 -12.12 31.62 -15.16
N MET A 461 -12.82 30.80 -15.96
CA MET A 461 -14.25 31.01 -16.24
C MET A 461 -15.12 30.84 -14.99
N GLU A 462 -14.77 29.91 -14.11
CA GLU A 462 -15.41 29.72 -12.81
C GLU A 462 -15.21 30.94 -11.90
N VAL A 463 -13.97 31.37 -11.68
CA VAL A 463 -13.64 32.57 -10.88
C VAL A 463 -14.30 33.82 -11.45
N MET A 464 -14.34 33.98 -12.77
CA MET A 464 -15.05 35.10 -13.41
C MET A 464 -16.55 35.10 -13.11
N LYS A 465 -17.18 33.93 -12.96
CA LYS A 465 -18.60 33.83 -12.59
C LYS A 465 -18.79 34.19 -11.12
N GLU A 466 -17.92 33.69 -10.25
CA GLU A 466 -17.93 33.98 -8.80
C GLU A 466 -17.78 35.47 -8.50
N GLU A 467 -16.85 36.13 -9.21
CA GLU A 467 -16.58 37.56 -9.07
C GLU A 467 -17.57 38.45 -9.85
N GLY A 468 -18.59 37.87 -10.49
CA GLY A 468 -19.60 38.60 -11.27
C GLY A 468 -19.05 39.27 -12.54
N LEU A 469 -17.84 38.93 -12.98
CA LEU A 469 -17.18 39.48 -14.16
C LEU A 469 -17.65 38.80 -15.46
N TYR A 470 -18.18 37.58 -15.35
CA TYR A 470 -18.61 36.78 -16.49
C TYR A 470 -19.73 37.46 -17.28
N GLU A 471 -20.80 37.88 -16.60
CA GLU A 471 -21.99 38.47 -17.26
C GLU A 471 -21.65 39.73 -18.06
N GLY A 472 -20.74 40.57 -17.54
CA GLY A 472 -20.28 41.77 -18.23
C GLY A 472 -19.46 41.49 -19.49
N LYS A 473 -18.82 40.31 -19.60
CA LYS A 473 -17.95 39.95 -20.72
C LYS A 473 -18.63 39.02 -21.73
N PHE A 474 -19.33 37.99 -21.24
CA PHE A 474 -19.90 36.90 -22.05
C PHE A 474 -21.39 36.66 -21.80
N GLY A 475 -22.02 37.40 -20.89
CA GLY A 475 -23.45 37.27 -20.60
C GLY A 475 -24.34 37.76 -21.74
N ALA A 476 -25.62 37.43 -21.69
CA ALA A 476 -26.59 37.84 -22.73
C ALA A 476 -26.66 39.36 -22.93
N ALA A 477 -26.38 40.12 -21.86
CA ALA A 477 -26.39 41.58 -21.88
C ALA A 477 -25.08 42.22 -22.38
N SER A 478 -23.98 41.46 -22.54
CA SER A 478 -22.70 42.01 -23.01
C SER A 478 -22.65 42.26 -24.52
N GLY A 479 -23.64 41.76 -25.26
CA GLY A 479 -23.63 41.78 -26.73
C GLY A 479 -22.57 40.85 -27.33
N TRP A 480 -22.05 39.90 -26.54
CA TRP A 480 -21.09 38.92 -27.03
C TRP A 480 -21.72 37.97 -28.04
N GLU A 481 -21.03 37.79 -29.16
CA GLU A 481 -21.33 36.77 -30.16
C GLU A 481 -20.04 36.03 -30.52
N GLU A 482 -20.16 34.75 -30.86
CA GLU A 482 -19.02 33.89 -31.19
C GLU A 482 -18.19 34.45 -32.36
N GLY A 483 -18.84 35.09 -33.34
CA GLY A 483 -18.21 35.60 -34.55
C GLY A 483 -17.83 34.49 -35.54
N SER A 484 -17.55 34.87 -36.79
CA SER A 484 -17.21 33.91 -37.86
C SER A 484 -15.86 33.23 -37.65
N GLU A 485 -14.90 33.92 -37.02
CA GLU A 485 -13.54 33.42 -36.84
C GLU A 485 -13.45 32.28 -35.82
N ARG A 486 -14.16 32.38 -34.68
CA ARG A 486 -14.19 31.28 -33.70
C ARG A 486 -14.88 30.04 -34.27
N LYS A 487 -15.96 30.20 -35.02
CA LYS A 487 -16.61 29.08 -35.73
C LYS A 487 -15.64 28.39 -36.69
N ARG A 488 -14.92 29.17 -37.50
CA ARG A 488 -13.89 28.67 -38.42
C ARG A 488 -12.80 27.88 -37.67
N LEU A 489 -12.26 28.43 -36.58
CA LEU A 489 -11.22 27.77 -35.77
C LEU A 489 -11.71 26.47 -35.12
N ARG A 490 -12.96 26.43 -34.64
CA ARG A 490 -13.58 25.22 -34.09
C ARG A 490 -13.72 24.13 -35.15
N GLU A 491 -14.27 24.47 -36.31
CA GLU A 491 -14.45 23.55 -37.43
C GLU A 491 -13.10 23.01 -37.90
N GLU A 492 -12.10 23.89 -38.02
CA GLU A 492 -10.74 23.53 -38.41
C GLU A 492 -10.07 22.59 -37.41
N PHE A 493 -10.16 22.90 -36.11
CA PHE A 493 -9.63 22.02 -35.06
C PHE A 493 -10.28 20.64 -35.10
N THR A 494 -11.61 20.61 -35.18
CA THR A 494 -12.38 19.35 -35.19
C THR A 494 -12.01 18.50 -36.39
N ALA A 495 -11.86 19.12 -37.58
CA ALA A 495 -11.46 18.44 -38.80
C ALA A 495 -10.03 17.88 -38.72
N LYS A 496 -9.08 18.64 -38.18
CA LYS A 496 -7.66 18.25 -38.11
C LYS A 496 -7.35 17.26 -36.98
N ARG A 497 -8.04 17.37 -35.83
CA ARG A 497 -7.75 16.59 -34.61
C ARG A 497 -8.74 15.45 -34.37
N GLY A 498 -9.89 15.45 -35.05
CA GLY A 498 -10.89 14.37 -34.96
C GLY A 498 -11.75 14.37 -33.71
N TYR A 499 -11.69 15.42 -32.87
CA TYR A 499 -12.53 15.58 -31.68
C TYR A 499 -12.76 17.05 -31.33
N TRP A 500 -13.80 17.31 -30.54
CA TRP A 500 -14.07 18.60 -29.88
C TRP A 500 -14.51 18.36 -28.44
N HIS A 501 -14.09 19.22 -27.50
CA HIS A 501 -14.41 19.09 -26.08
C HIS A 501 -14.75 20.46 -25.49
N GLU A 502 -15.59 20.48 -24.45
CA GLU A 502 -16.12 21.70 -23.82
C GLU A 502 -15.03 22.66 -23.32
N PHE A 503 -13.92 22.20 -22.74
CA PHE A 503 -12.85 23.12 -22.34
C PHE A 503 -12.22 23.91 -23.52
N TRP A 504 -12.23 23.38 -24.75
CA TRP A 504 -11.78 24.15 -25.94
C TRP A 504 -12.74 25.28 -26.27
N GLU A 505 -14.02 25.14 -25.91
CA GLU A 505 -15.04 26.17 -26.05
C GLU A 505 -14.64 27.42 -25.27
N ASP A 506 -14.32 27.24 -23.99
CA ASP A 506 -13.98 28.34 -23.10
C ASP A 506 -12.63 28.97 -23.44
N PHE A 507 -11.68 28.16 -23.92
CA PHE A 507 -10.39 28.68 -24.37
C PHE A 507 -10.56 29.53 -25.62
N LEU A 508 -11.28 29.03 -26.62
CA LEU A 508 -11.58 29.76 -27.85
C LEU A 508 -12.41 31.04 -27.58
N LYS A 509 -13.32 31.02 -26.60
CA LYS A 509 -14.04 32.22 -26.15
C LYS A 509 -13.09 33.28 -25.61
N LEU A 510 -12.23 32.89 -24.69
CA LEU A 510 -11.32 33.80 -23.97
C LEU A 510 -10.21 34.36 -24.87
N ASP A 511 -9.56 33.51 -25.67
CA ASP A 511 -8.40 33.89 -26.46
C ASP A 511 -8.32 33.12 -27.79
N PRO A 512 -9.02 33.59 -28.85
CA PRO A 512 -9.02 32.93 -30.15
C PRO A 512 -7.67 33.06 -30.89
N GLU A 513 -6.88 34.09 -30.60
CA GLU A 513 -5.57 34.29 -31.23
C GLU A 513 -4.59 33.23 -30.72
N PHE A 514 -4.53 33.04 -29.40
CA PHE A 514 -3.68 32.01 -28.83
C PHE A 514 -4.18 30.60 -29.17
N PHE A 515 -5.49 30.39 -29.22
CA PHE A 515 -6.06 29.12 -29.71
C PHE A 515 -5.63 28.83 -31.17
N ALA A 516 -5.70 29.81 -32.06
CA ALA A 516 -5.27 29.66 -33.46
C ALA A 516 -3.77 29.31 -33.55
N ALA A 517 -2.93 30.01 -32.80
CA ALA A 517 -1.50 29.72 -32.74
C ALA A 517 -1.20 28.30 -32.23
N TYR A 518 -1.95 27.83 -31.22
CA TYR A 518 -1.81 26.45 -30.73
C TYR A 518 -2.34 25.41 -31.73
N LEU A 519 -3.43 25.71 -32.43
CA LEU A 519 -3.95 24.85 -33.49
C LEU A 519 -2.89 24.67 -34.59
N ASP A 520 -2.25 25.76 -35.04
CA ASP A 520 -1.16 25.70 -36.01
C ASP A 520 0.00 24.85 -35.48
N PHE A 521 0.47 25.13 -34.26
CA PHE A 521 1.58 24.40 -33.63
C PHE A 521 1.31 22.90 -33.51
N SER A 522 0.17 22.51 -32.94
CA SER A 522 -0.14 21.12 -32.61
C SER A 522 -0.55 20.27 -33.83
N THR A 523 -0.89 20.91 -34.96
CA THR A 523 -1.29 20.20 -36.18
C THR A 523 -0.12 19.89 -37.11
N VAL A 524 1.06 20.50 -36.93
CA VAL A 524 2.25 20.25 -37.76
C VAL A 524 2.53 18.75 -37.94
N PRO A 525 2.60 17.91 -36.88
CA PRO A 525 2.81 16.47 -37.04
C PRO A 525 1.71 15.81 -37.87
N TRP A 526 0.48 16.30 -37.83
CA TRP A 526 -0.70 15.67 -38.43
C TRP A 526 -0.94 16.05 -39.89
N VAL A 527 -0.37 17.14 -40.38
CA VAL A 527 -0.64 17.67 -41.73
C VAL A 527 0.59 17.80 -42.62
N ARG A 528 1.81 17.70 -42.05
CA ARG A 528 3.05 17.77 -42.83
C ARG A 528 3.05 16.72 -43.96
N ASP A 529 3.32 17.14 -45.18
CA ASP A 529 3.35 16.27 -46.38
C ASP A 529 2.06 15.49 -46.69
N ALA A 530 0.91 15.88 -46.12
CA ALA A 530 -0.38 15.27 -46.40
C ALA A 530 -0.77 15.45 -47.88
N ARG A 531 -1.07 14.35 -48.58
CA ARG A 531 -1.69 14.34 -49.91
C ARG A 531 -3.10 13.76 -49.81
N ASP A 532 -4.06 14.38 -50.49
CA ASP A 532 -5.41 13.87 -50.70
C ASP A 532 -6.24 13.60 -49.42
N GLY A 533 -6.12 14.45 -48.39
CA GLY A 533 -7.01 14.43 -47.22
C GLY A 533 -6.77 13.30 -46.20
N LYS A 534 -5.61 12.61 -46.28
CA LYS A 534 -5.16 11.67 -45.25
C LYS A 534 -4.26 12.36 -44.22
N ALA A 535 -4.19 11.82 -43.01
CA ALA A 535 -3.23 12.25 -41.99
C ALA A 535 -1.80 12.25 -42.57
N GLY A 536 -1.12 13.38 -42.45
CA GLY A 536 0.28 13.57 -42.84
C GLY A 536 1.26 13.17 -41.73
N GLY A 537 2.52 13.58 -41.89
CA GLY A 537 3.64 13.24 -41.03
C GLY A 537 4.30 11.91 -41.42
N VAL A 538 5.43 11.62 -40.79
CA VAL A 538 6.19 10.39 -41.01
C VAL A 538 5.83 9.28 -40.03
N LEU A 539 5.18 9.61 -38.90
CA LEU A 539 4.66 8.64 -37.95
C LEU A 539 3.24 8.20 -38.33
N GLU A 540 2.93 6.92 -38.13
CA GLU A 540 1.56 6.43 -38.24
C GLU A 540 0.67 7.09 -37.17
N PRO A 541 -0.60 7.42 -37.47
CA PRO A 541 -1.54 8.02 -36.51
C PRO A 541 -1.58 7.30 -35.15
N LYS A 542 -1.57 5.96 -35.17
CA LYS A 542 -1.54 5.13 -33.95
C LYS A 542 -0.35 5.50 -33.07
N VAL A 543 0.84 5.62 -33.65
CA VAL A 543 2.07 5.93 -32.91
C VAL A 543 2.02 7.35 -32.33
N LYS A 544 1.42 8.31 -33.03
CA LYS A 544 1.24 9.68 -32.50
C LYS A 544 0.38 9.68 -31.23
N GLU A 545 -0.69 8.90 -31.23
CA GLU A 545 -1.55 8.74 -30.05
C GLU A 545 -0.83 8.01 -28.90
N LEU A 546 0.02 7.02 -29.21
CA LEU A 546 0.85 6.37 -28.18
C LEU A 546 1.89 7.32 -27.58
N VAL A 547 2.45 8.25 -28.36
CA VAL A 547 3.33 9.32 -27.86
C VAL A 547 2.58 10.22 -26.87
N TYR A 548 1.35 10.65 -27.20
CA TYR A 548 0.53 11.42 -26.28
C TYR A 548 0.23 10.63 -24.99
N CYS A 549 -0.13 9.34 -25.11
CA CYS A 549 -0.33 8.46 -23.96
C CYS A 549 0.92 8.39 -23.08
N ALA A 550 2.12 8.34 -23.67
CA ALA A 550 3.37 8.16 -22.94
C ALA A 550 3.67 9.32 -21.98
N PHE A 551 3.56 10.57 -22.44
CA PHE A 551 3.81 11.71 -21.54
C PHE A 551 2.64 11.96 -20.58
N ASP A 552 1.40 11.65 -20.96
CA ASP A 552 0.25 11.79 -20.05
C ASP A 552 0.25 10.72 -18.94
N ALA A 553 0.82 9.54 -19.21
CA ALA A 553 1.02 8.48 -18.21
C ALA A 553 2.30 8.64 -17.38
N ALA A 554 3.24 9.49 -17.79
CA ALA A 554 4.48 9.70 -17.05
C ALA A 554 4.17 10.20 -15.62
N SER A 555 4.83 9.64 -14.61
CA SER A 555 4.59 9.98 -13.19
C SER A 555 4.93 11.43 -12.83
N THR A 556 5.62 12.14 -13.72
CA THR A 556 5.89 13.58 -13.64
C THR A 556 4.72 14.45 -14.11
N HIS A 557 3.67 13.86 -14.68
CA HIS A 557 2.55 14.59 -15.27
C HIS A 557 1.17 13.99 -14.90
N LEU A 558 0.94 12.70 -15.12
CA LEU A 558 -0.29 11.97 -14.73
C LEU A 558 -1.60 12.66 -15.14
N TYR A 559 -1.68 13.18 -16.36
CA TYR A 559 -2.85 13.91 -16.84
C TYR A 559 -3.94 12.98 -17.37
N GLN A 560 -4.80 12.53 -16.45
CA GLN A 560 -5.85 11.55 -16.72
C GLN A 560 -6.82 11.91 -17.88
N PRO A 561 -7.30 13.16 -18.05
CA PRO A 561 -8.22 13.48 -19.14
C PRO A 561 -7.59 13.27 -20.53
N GLY A 562 -6.35 13.73 -20.72
CA GLY A 562 -5.58 13.53 -21.95
C GLY A 562 -5.28 12.05 -22.17
N LEU A 563 -4.78 11.35 -21.15
CA LEU A 563 -4.47 9.93 -21.22
C LEU A 563 -5.69 9.10 -21.70
N LYS A 564 -6.86 9.34 -21.10
CA LYS A 564 -8.10 8.64 -21.46
C LYS A 564 -8.53 8.93 -22.90
N LEU A 565 -8.39 10.17 -23.36
CA LEU A 565 -8.69 10.57 -24.73
C LEU A 565 -7.75 9.86 -25.71
N HIS A 566 -6.45 9.94 -25.48
CA HIS A 566 -5.44 9.39 -26.37
C HIS A 566 -5.44 7.86 -26.40
N MET A 567 -5.76 7.19 -25.27
CA MET A 567 -6.02 5.75 -25.27
C MET A 567 -7.21 5.38 -26.15
N ARG A 568 -8.31 6.14 -26.09
CA ARG A 568 -9.48 5.91 -26.94
C ARG A 568 -9.13 6.08 -28.42
N ASN A 569 -8.38 7.12 -28.76
CA ASN A 569 -7.95 7.37 -30.13
C ASN A 569 -7.01 6.26 -30.63
N ALA A 570 -6.02 5.85 -29.82
CA ALA A 570 -5.10 4.77 -30.14
C ALA A 570 -5.86 3.46 -30.42
N LEU A 571 -6.79 3.07 -29.55
CA LEU A 571 -7.66 1.89 -29.76
C LEU A 571 -8.49 2.02 -31.05
N GLY A 572 -9.06 3.19 -31.31
CA GLY A 572 -9.82 3.47 -32.53
C GLY A 572 -8.97 3.37 -33.81
N LEU A 573 -7.66 3.58 -33.70
CA LEU A 573 -6.67 3.43 -34.76
C LEU A 573 -6.04 2.02 -34.81
N GLY A 574 -6.58 1.07 -34.05
CA GLY A 574 -6.16 -0.34 -34.07
C GLY A 574 -5.01 -0.68 -33.12
N ALA A 575 -4.73 0.17 -32.11
CA ALA A 575 -3.86 -0.25 -31.02
C ALA A 575 -4.49 -1.38 -30.21
N SER A 576 -3.67 -2.33 -29.75
CA SER A 576 -4.14 -3.34 -28.80
C SER A 576 -4.02 -2.83 -27.35
N PRO A 577 -4.81 -3.37 -26.41
CA PRO A 577 -4.61 -3.11 -24.98
C PRO A 577 -3.19 -3.40 -24.50
N GLU A 578 -2.54 -4.42 -25.06
CA GLU A 578 -1.17 -4.81 -24.73
C GLU A 578 -0.15 -3.80 -25.25
N GLU A 579 -0.33 -3.22 -26.43
CA GLU A 579 0.50 -2.11 -26.93
C GLU A 579 0.42 -0.89 -26.00
N ILE A 580 -0.79 -0.54 -25.55
CA ILE A 580 -1.00 0.56 -24.60
C ILE A 580 -0.38 0.23 -23.23
N MET A 581 -0.54 -1.00 -22.74
CA MET A 581 0.08 -1.44 -21.49
C MET A 581 1.61 -1.36 -21.57
N GLU A 582 2.20 -1.73 -22.71
CA GLU A 582 3.64 -1.62 -22.92
C GLU A 582 4.11 -0.14 -22.94
N VAL A 583 3.30 0.80 -23.44
CA VAL A 583 3.57 2.25 -23.26
C VAL A 583 3.61 2.64 -21.77
N LEU A 584 2.67 2.14 -20.95
CA LEU A 584 2.65 2.40 -19.51
C LEU A 584 3.86 1.79 -18.79
N GLU A 585 4.30 0.60 -19.20
CA GLU A 585 5.53 -0.02 -18.69
C GLU A 585 6.75 0.84 -19.01
N LEU A 586 6.88 1.31 -20.26
CA LEU A 586 7.99 2.17 -20.68
C LEU A 586 7.99 3.53 -19.95
N ALA A 587 6.80 4.11 -19.71
CA ALA A 587 6.67 5.32 -18.90
C ALA A 587 7.11 5.09 -17.45
N THR A 588 6.77 3.94 -16.86
CA THR A 588 7.13 3.60 -15.47
C THR A 588 8.64 3.53 -15.24
N LEU A 589 9.43 3.17 -16.26
CA LEU A 589 10.89 3.10 -16.18
C LEU A 589 11.57 4.44 -15.86
N LEU A 590 10.86 5.57 -16.00
CA LEU A 590 11.39 6.88 -15.61
C LEU A 590 11.78 6.93 -14.12
N SER A 591 11.18 6.09 -13.28
CA SER A 591 11.50 5.96 -11.85
C SER A 591 12.96 5.54 -11.59
N LEU A 592 13.59 4.83 -12.53
CA LEU A 592 14.98 4.39 -12.41
C LEU A 592 15.98 5.55 -12.49
N HIS A 593 15.57 6.70 -13.03
CA HIS A 593 16.40 7.90 -13.09
C HIS A 593 16.79 8.42 -11.70
N THR A 594 15.99 8.14 -10.66
CA THR A 594 16.35 8.43 -9.27
C THR A 594 17.70 7.79 -8.91
N LEU A 595 17.88 6.51 -9.27
CA LEU A 595 19.11 5.78 -9.00
C LEU A 595 20.27 6.30 -9.87
N GLU A 596 20.00 6.57 -11.15
CA GLU A 596 21.02 7.07 -12.07
C GLU A 596 21.58 8.45 -11.67
N VAL A 597 20.76 9.29 -11.02
CA VAL A 597 21.15 10.64 -10.57
C VAL A 597 21.72 10.63 -9.15
N ALA A 598 21.07 9.95 -8.20
CA ALA A 598 21.44 10.05 -6.78
C ALA A 598 22.69 9.23 -6.43
N THR A 599 22.89 8.06 -7.06
CA THR A 599 23.98 7.18 -6.65
C THR A 599 25.39 7.71 -6.93
N PRO A 600 25.68 8.40 -8.05
CA PRO A 600 26.99 9.05 -8.23
C PRO A 600 27.26 10.13 -7.18
N ILE A 601 26.24 10.91 -6.79
CA ILE A 601 26.34 11.97 -5.76
C ILE A 601 26.69 11.36 -4.41
N LEU A 602 26.00 10.27 -4.03
CA LEU A 602 26.31 9.54 -2.79
C LEU A 602 27.78 9.04 -2.79
N VAL A 603 28.23 8.43 -3.89
CA VAL A 603 29.64 7.98 -4.03
C VAL A 603 30.63 9.14 -3.88
N GLU A 604 30.29 10.34 -4.39
CA GLU A 604 31.14 11.53 -4.20
C GLU A 604 31.27 11.91 -2.73
N HIS A 605 30.16 11.90 -1.98
CA HIS A 605 30.15 12.26 -0.57
C HIS A 605 30.76 11.21 0.36
N MET A 606 30.80 9.94 -0.04
CA MET A 606 31.50 8.89 0.71
C MET A 606 33.03 8.96 0.59
N LYS A 607 33.56 9.69 -0.39
CA LYS A 607 35.01 9.85 -0.60
C LYS A 607 35.60 11.07 0.13
N LYS A 608 34.76 11.91 0.72
CA LYS A 608 35.15 13.05 1.56
C LYS A 608 35.09 12.62 3.03
#